data_AF-A0A8J4QP87-F1
#
_entry.id   AF-A0A8J4QP87-F1
#
_cell.length_a   1.000
_cell.length_b   1.000
_cell.length_c   1.000
_cell.angle_alpha   90.00
_cell.angle_beta   90.00
_cell.angle_gamma   90.00
#
_symmetry.space_group_name_H-M   'P 1'
#
loop_
_entity.id
_entity.type
_entity.pdbx_description
1 polymer ?
#
loop_
_entity_poly.entity_id
_entity_poly.type
_entity_poly.pdbx_seq_one_letter_code
_entity_poly.pdbx_strand_id
1 'polypeptide(L)'
;MKLVFVCVPHCLSLHKRSANEFWIQFPFIFPLSTPKPTLIHSFTHSPQTLFAHSQDQVRGRIMDRLKTSARLMIVSDLDHTMVDHHDSENLSLLRFNALWESNYRHDSLLVFSTGRSPVLYKKLREEKPMLTPDITIMSVGTEITYGNLMVPDDGWVEILNQKWNKSIVIEESKKFPELTLQAETELRPHKVSFYVEKDKAQAVSKALMECFEKHGLDVKIIYSGGMDLDILPQGAGKGQALAYLLKKFKAEGKLPNNTLVCGDSGNDAELFSIPEVYGVMVSNAQEELLKWHAENAKNNPKIIHATERCAAGIIQAIGHFGLGPNTSPRDVMDFLDCKLENVNPGHEVVKFYLFYERWRRAEVENFEPYLASLKAACDPSGVHVEPTGVEHSLCDGIDGMRSIYGDKQGKQFRVWIDRVLPTQIGSNTWLVKLNKWELSGEERNCCKTTVIISSKEAPVASDGFTWMHVHQTWSQEETNLKDNSTIIL
;
A
#
# COMPACT_ATOMS: atom_id res chain seq x y z
N MET A 1 -2.01 5.40 60.04
CA MET A 1 -1.16 6.62 60.06
C MET A 1 -0.88 6.98 58.60
N LYS A 2 -1.87 7.64 57.99
CA LYS A 2 -1.82 9.02 57.42
C LYS A 2 -1.50 9.03 55.92
N LEU A 3 -2.59 9.07 55.14
CA LEU A 3 -2.66 9.76 53.86
C LEU A 3 -2.14 11.20 54.01
N VAL A 4 -1.48 11.72 52.98
CA VAL A 4 -1.35 13.15 52.75
C VAL A 4 -1.83 13.46 51.35
N PHE A 5 -3.07 13.95 51.29
CA PHE A 5 -3.57 14.82 50.25
C PHE A 5 -2.88 16.18 50.38
N VAL A 6 -2.55 16.80 49.25
CA VAL A 6 -2.35 18.26 49.18
C VAL A 6 -3.36 18.79 48.17
N CYS A 7 -4.19 19.71 48.65
CA CYS A 7 -5.22 20.40 47.92
C CYS A 7 -5.22 21.88 48.37
N VAL A 8 -5.69 22.76 47.47
CA VAL A 8 -6.23 24.13 47.69
C VAL A 8 -5.18 25.28 47.70
N PRO A 9 -5.50 26.54 47.25
CA PRO A 9 -6.76 27.15 46.76
C PRO A 9 -6.70 27.74 45.33
N HIS A 10 -7.76 27.80 44.50
CA HIS A 10 -9.01 28.59 44.56
C HIS A 10 -8.85 30.11 44.69
N CYS A 11 -9.11 30.85 43.60
CA CYS A 11 -9.81 32.13 43.68
C CYS A 11 -10.71 32.33 42.45
N LEU A 12 -11.96 32.69 42.74
CA LEU A 12 -13.10 32.88 41.83
C LEU A 12 -13.06 34.22 41.10
N SER A 13 -13.72 34.27 39.93
CA SER A 13 -14.72 35.31 39.55
C SER A 13 -15.19 35.02 38.11
N LEU A 14 -16.31 34.31 37.90
CA LEU A 14 -17.66 34.86 37.67
C LEU A 14 -17.75 35.95 36.59
N HIS A 15 -18.31 35.62 35.42
CA HIS A 15 -19.54 36.26 34.94
C HIS A 15 -20.30 35.39 33.92
N LYS A 16 -21.61 35.35 34.12
CA LYS A 16 -22.64 34.59 33.39
C LYS A 16 -23.19 35.41 32.21
N ARG A 17 -23.95 34.69 31.37
CA ARG A 17 -25.06 35.10 30.46
C ARG A 17 -24.61 35.50 29.06
N SER A 18 -25.34 35.19 27.98
CA SER A 18 -26.49 34.31 27.70
C SER A 18 -26.67 34.36 26.18
N ALA A 19 -27.27 33.33 25.60
CA ALA A 19 -27.70 33.28 24.21
C ALA A 19 -28.56 34.50 23.81
N ASN A 20 -28.46 34.89 22.54
CA ASN A 20 -29.59 35.33 21.73
C ASN A 20 -29.26 35.27 20.24
N GLU A 21 -30.22 34.72 19.50
CA GLU A 21 -30.39 34.71 18.05
C GLU A 21 -30.32 36.14 17.49
N PHE A 22 -29.77 36.32 16.29
CA PHE A 22 -30.26 37.35 15.35
C PHE A 22 -29.93 36.95 13.91
N TRP A 23 -31.01 36.75 13.14
CA TRP A 23 -31.05 36.77 11.69
C TRP A 23 -30.74 38.18 11.19
N ILE A 24 -29.89 38.33 10.18
CA ILE A 24 -29.78 39.57 9.41
C ILE A 24 -29.83 39.24 7.92
N GLN A 25 -30.95 39.66 7.31
CA GLN A 25 -31.14 39.84 5.87
C GLN A 25 -30.38 41.09 5.39
N PHE A 26 -29.94 41.09 4.13
CA PHE A 26 -29.82 42.31 3.33
C PHE A 26 -30.43 42.11 1.93
N PRO A 27 -30.98 43.18 1.29
CA PRO A 27 -31.98 43.05 0.22
C PRO A 27 -31.56 43.59 -1.16
N PHE A 28 -32.45 43.36 -2.15
CA PHE A 28 -32.65 44.08 -3.45
C PHE A 28 -31.64 43.79 -4.59
N ILE A 29 -31.95 43.61 -5.90
CA ILE A 29 -33.10 43.85 -6.80
C ILE A 29 -32.95 42.94 -8.07
N PHE A 30 -34.10 42.55 -8.65
CA PHE A 30 -34.39 41.80 -9.90
C PHE A 30 -33.95 42.53 -11.22
N PRO A 31 -33.82 41.86 -12.41
CA PRO A 31 -35.01 41.45 -13.18
C PRO A 31 -34.95 40.10 -13.91
N LEU A 32 -36.16 39.61 -14.16
CA LEU A 32 -36.53 38.43 -14.92
C LEU A 32 -36.04 38.48 -16.38
N SER A 33 -35.63 37.32 -16.90
CA SER A 33 -35.99 36.92 -18.26
C SER A 33 -36.18 35.40 -18.30
N THR A 34 -37.34 34.96 -18.78
CA THR A 34 -37.65 33.57 -19.08
C THR A 34 -37.29 33.26 -20.53
N PRO A 35 -36.89 32.02 -20.83
CA PRO A 35 -37.48 31.36 -22.00
C PRO A 35 -38.01 29.95 -21.71
N LYS A 36 -38.91 29.55 -22.61
CA LYS A 36 -39.80 28.37 -22.64
C LYS A 36 -39.10 27.00 -22.55
N PRO A 37 -39.84 25.93 -22.18
CA PRO A 37 -39.27 24.61 -21.90
C PRO A 37 -38.92 23.87 -23.20
N THR A 38 -37.75 23.23 -23.23
CA THR A 38 -37.39 22.25 -24.24
C THR A 38 -37.37 20.89 -23.54
N LEU A 39 -38.04 19.90 -24.13
CA LEU A 39 -38.09 18.52 -23.66
C LEU A 39 -36.67 17.96 -23.50
N ILE A 40 -36.26 17.66 -22.27
CA ILE A 40 -35.09 16.83 -21.99
C ILE A 40 -35.63 15.48 -21.49
N HIS A 41 -35.35 14.43 -22.27
CA HIS A 41 -35.51 13.06 -21.83
C HIS A 41 -34.73 12.85 -20.53
N SER A 42 -35.44 12.57 -19.44
CA SER A 42 -34.84 12.17 -18.18
C SER A 42 -34.24 10.78 -18.31
N PHE A 43 -32.93 10.69 -18.54
CA PHE A 43 -32.18 9.50 -18.15
C PHE A 43 -31.83 9.64 -16.66
N THR A 44 -32.74 9.19 -15.81
CA THR A 44 -32.42 8.92 -14.40
C THR A 44 -31.61 7.62 -14.35
N HIS A 45 -30.28 7.71 -14.39
CA HIS A 45 -29.46 6.60 -13.91
C HIS A 45 -29.58 6.55 -12.39
N SER A 46 -29.86 5.38 -11.84
CA SER A 46 -29.95 5.20 -10.40
C SER A 46 -28.55 5.43 -9.79
N PRO A 47 -28.45 5.90 -8.53
CA PRO A 47 -27.16 6.06 -7.87
C PRO A 47 -26.29 4.80 -7.95
N GLN A 48 -26.91 3.62 -7.86
CA GLN A 48 -26.25 2.32 -8.00
C GLN A 48 -25.58 2.11 -9.36
N THR A 49 -26.16 2.61 -10.46
CA THR A 49 -25.56 2.48 -11.81
C THR A 49 -24.34 3.39 -11.99
N LEU A 50 -24.37 4.59 -11.39
CA LEU A 50 -23.24 5.52 -11.41
C LEU A 50 -22.07 5.03 -10.54
N PHE A 51 -22.37 4.44 -9.37
CA PHE A 51 -21.35 3.83 -8.52
C PHE A 51 -20.71 2.61 -9.19
N ALA A 52 -21.49 1.69 -9.77
CA ALA A 52 -20.97 0.53 -10.50
C ALA A 52 -20.07 0.94 -11.69
N HIS A 53 -20.46 1.95 -12.47
CA HIS A 53 -19.62 2.48 -13.55
C HIS A 53 -18.30 3.11 -13.06
N SER A 54 -18.30 3.74 -11.89
CA SER A 54 -17.09 4.31 -11.30
C SER A 54 -16.12 3.24 -10.78
N GLN A 55 -16.64 2.14 -10.24
CA GLN A 55 -15.85 1.03 -9.72
C GLN A 55 -15.22 0.22 -10.86
N ASP A 56 -15.97 -0.06 -11.93
CA ASP A 56 -15.43 -0.68 -13.15
C ASP A 56 -14.37 0.20 -13.82
N GLN A 57 -14.48 1.54 -13.74
CA GLN A 57 -13.44 2.45 -14.20
C GLN A 57 -12.16 2.42 -13.36
N VAL A 58 -12.24 2.34 -12.03
CA VAL A 58 -11.06 2.27 -11.15
C VAL A 58 -10.37 0.91 -11.30
N ARG A 59 -11.14 -0.18 -11.36
CA ARG A 59 -10.65 -1.53 -11.65
C ARG A 59 -10.03 -1.60 -13.04
N GLY A 60 -10.71 -1.02 -14.03
CA GLY A 60 -10.20 -0.82 -15.38
C GLY A 60 -8.82 -0.17 -15.35
N ARG A 61 -8.67 0.98 -14.67
CA ARG A 61 -7.39 1.70 -14.58
C ARG A 61 -6.22 0.92 -13.96
N ILE A 62 -6.45 0.04 -12.98
CA ILE A 62 -5.38 -0.80 -12.40
C ILE A 62 -4.99 -1.90 -13.39
N MET A 63 -5.98 -2.50 -14.03
CA MET A 63 -5.78 -3.52 -15.07
C MET A 63 -5.32 -2.96 -16.41
N ASP A 64 -5.50 -1.66 -16.66
CA ASP A 64 -5.10 -0.97 -17.88
C ASP A 64 -3.58 -0.83 -17.96
N ARG A 65 -2.88 -0.81 -16.80
CA ARG A 65 -1.42 -0.90 -16.76
C ARG A 65 -0.95 -2.23 -17.36
N LEU A 66 -1.66 -3.32 -17.10
CA LEU A 66 -1.29 -4.67 -17.52
C LEU A 66 -2.13 -5.12 -18.71
N LYS A 67 -1.58 -4.89 -19.91
CA LYS A 67 -2.18 -5.37 -21.17
C LYS A 67 -2.17 -6.90 -21.29
N THR A 68 -1.23 -7.56 -20.61
CA THR A 68 -1.04 -9.03 -20.58
C THR A 68 -1.04 -9.55 -19.14
N SER A 69 -0.89 -10.86 -18.96
CA SER A 69 -0.60 -11.46 -17.66
C SER A 69 0.58 -10.78 -16.97
N ALA A 70 0.44 -10.57 -15.66
CA ALA A 70 1.53 -10.06 -14.83
C ALA A 70 2.71 -11.04 -14.84
N ARG A 71 3.93 -10.55 -15.00
CA ARG A 71 5.14 -11.40 -14.92
C ARG A 71 5.29 -12.03 -13.55
N LEU A 72 5.05 -11.25 -12.51
CA LEU A 72 5.08 -11.67 -11.12
C LEU A 72 3.91 -11.03 -10.36
N MET A 73 3.28 -11.80 -9.47
CA MET A 73 2.40 -11.27 -8.44
C MET A 73 3.01 -11.57 -7.07
N ILE A 74 3.32 -10.54 -6.29
CA ILE A 74 3.74 -10.70 -4.90
C ILE A 74 2.52 -10.49 -4.01
N VAL A 75 2.23 -11.48 -3.17
CA VAL A 75 1.16 -11.45 -2.16
C VAL A 75 1.83 -11.51 -0.79
N SER A 76 1.95 -10.38 -0.13
CA SER A 76 2.70 -10.28 1.12
C SER A 76 1.79 -9.91 2.27
N ASP A 77 1.94 -10.59 3.41
CA ASP A 77 1.53 -10.00 4.68
C ASP A 77 2.31 -8.70 4.96
N LEU A 78 1.76 -7.87 5.85
CA LEU A 78 2.34 -6.60 6.23
C LEU A 78 3.17 -6.69 7.51
N ASP A 79 2.54 -7.00 8.63
CA ASP A 79 3.14 -6.85 9.95
C ASP A 79 4.16 -7.97 10.17
N HIS A 80 5.42 -7.64 10.45
CA HIS A 80 6.51 -8.61 10.58
C HIS A 80 6.85 -9.40 9.31
N THR A 81 6.18 -9.13 8.18
CA THR A 81 6.53 -9.69 6.86
C THR A 81 7.05 -8.61 5.91
N MET A 82 6.24 -7.64 5.47
CA MET A 82 6.72 -6.52 4.65
C MET A 82 7.32 -5.41 5.51
N VAL A 83 6.68 -5.14 6.65
CA VAL A 83 7.02 -4.07 7.60
C VAL A 83 7.70 -4.67 8.81
N ASP A 84 8.89 -4.19 9.14
CA ASP A 84 9.51 -4.47 10.42
C ASP A 84 9.18 -3.35 11.41
N HIS A 85 8.44 -3.69 12.46
CA HIS A 85 8.10 -2.75 13.53
C HIS A 85 9.28 -2.43 14.44
N HIS A 86 10.35 -3.24 14.38
CA HIS A 86 11.58 -3.01 15.13
C HIS A 86 12.63 -2.22 14.34
N ASP A 87 12.39 -1.93 13.06
CA ASP A 87 13.25 -1.11 12.22
C ASP A 87 12.71 0.33 12.16
N SER A 88 13.31 1.24 12.93
CA SER A 88 12.95 2.66 12.91
C SER A 88 13.34 3.35 11.60
N GLU A 89 14.32 2.82 10.88
CA GLU A 89 14.82 3.38 9.62
C GLU A 89 14.11 2.81 8.39
N ASN A 90 13.36 1.71 8.56
CA ASN A 90 12.61 1.00 7.52
C ASN A 90 13.49 0.60 6.32
N LEU A 91 14.76 0.27 6.55
CA LEU A 91 15.75 0.03 5.49
C LEU A 91 15.33 -1.10 4.56
N SER A 92 14.92 -2.25 5.12
CA SER A 92 14.50 -3.40 4.31
C SER A 92 13.25 -3.10 3.47
N LEU A 93 12.29 -2.36 4.04
CA LEU A 93 11.10 -1.89 3.31
C LEU A 93 11.49 -0.93 2.18
N LEU A 94 12.35 0.05 2.47
CA LEU A 94 12.83 1.00 1.47
C LEU A 94 13.65 0.33 0.35
N ARG A 95 14.42 -0.71 0.67
CA ARG A 95 15.12 -1.57 -0.31
C ARG A 95 14.14 -2.29 -1.22
N PHE A 96 13.08 -2.89 -0.65
CA PHE A 96 12.02 -3.51 -1.44
C PHE A 96 11.31 -2.48 -2.32
N ASN A 97 10.97 -1.31 -1.78
CA ASN A 97 10.29 -0.25 -2.54
C ASN A 97 11.07 0.15 -3.79
N ALA A 98 12.37 0.42 -3.64
CA ALA A 98 13.25 0.79 -4.74
C ALA A 98 13.38 -0.34 -5.77
N LEU A 99 13.49 -1.60 -5.31
CA LEU A 99 13.54 -2.76 -6.19
C LEU A 99 12.25 -2.90 -7.00
N TRP A 100 11.10 -2.80 -6.33
CA TRP A 100 9.78 -2.98 -6.93
C TRP A 100 9.48 -1.91 -7.97
N GLU A 101 9.63 -0.63 -7.61
CA GLU A 101 9.34 0.50 -8.51
C GLU A 101 10.30 0.55 -9.69
N SER A 102 11.54 0.08 -9.52
CA SER A 102 12.53 0.02 -10.60
C SER A 102 12.28 -1.13 -11.58
N ASN A 103 11.95 -2.33 -11.09
CA ASN A 103 12.08 -3.56 -11.89
C ASN A 103 10.76 -4.31 -12.11
N TYR A 104 9.72 -4.02 -11.34
CA TYR A 104 8.51 -4.85 -11.31
C TYR A 104 7.23 -4.05 -11.56
N ARG A 105 7.15 -2.79 -11.11
CA ARG A 105 5.90 -2.02 -11.14
C ARG A 105 5.25 -1.94 -12.53
N HIS A 106 6.02 -1.94 -13.60
CA HIS A 106 5.48 -1.78 -14.95
C HIS A 106 4.76 -3.03 -15.49
N ASP A 107 5.11 -4.23 -15.01
CA ASP A 107 4.63 -5.51 -15.57
C ASP A 107 4.17 -6.54 -14.52
N SER A 108 4.18 -6.17 -13.24
CA SER A 108 3.93 -7.08 -12.10
C SER A 108 2.88 -6.50 -11.14
N LEU A 109 2.28 -7.36 -10.32
CA LEU A 109 1.22 -7.01 -9.36
C LEU A 109 1.72 -7.07 -7.91
N LEU A 110 1.46 -6.01 -7.15
CA LEU A 110 1.69 -6.00 -5.71
C LEU A 110 0.36 -6.14 -4.96
N VAL A 111 0.27 -7.16 -4.13
CA VAL A 111 -0.88 -7.45 -3.27
C VAL A 111 -0.44 -7.46 -1.82
N PHE A 112 -1.08 -6.65 -0.99
CA PHE A 112 -0.91 -6.73 0.47
C PHE A 112 -2.03 -7.56 1.07
N SER A 113 -1.70 -8.59 1.85
CA SER A 113 -2.62 -9.55 2.46
C SER A 113 -2.50 -9.55 3.98
N THR A 114 -3.24 -8.67 4.65
CA THR A 114 -3.06 -8.33 6.06
C THR A 114 -4.25 -8.72 6.93
N GLY A 115 -3.99 -8.98 8.22
CA GLY A 115 -5.02 -9.09 9.25
C GLY A 115 -5.67 -7.76 9.63
N ARG A 116 -5.01 -6.63 9.31
CA ARG A 116 -5.50 -5.28 9.64
C ARG A 116 -6.82 -4.98 8.94
N SER A 117 -7.70 -4.27 9.64
CA SER A 117 -8.86 -3.62 9.05
C SER A 117 -8.45 -2.50 8.07
N PRO A 118 -9.32 -2.07 7.15
CA PRO A 118 -9.04 -0.95 6.24
C PRO A 118 -8.60 0.33 6.95
N VAL A 119 -9.12 0.59 8.16
CA VAL A 119 -8.75 1.74 8.98
C VAL A 119 -7.31 1.61 9.49
N LEU A 120 -6.96 0.45 10.05
CA LEU A 120 -5.61 0.19 10.56
C LEU A 120 -4.56 0.07 9.46
N TYR A 121 -4.95 -0.39 8.27
CA TYR A 121 -4.10 -0.39 7.09
C TYR A 121 -3.78 1.03 6.63
N LYS A 122 -4.79 1.91 6.54
CA LYS A 122 -4.58 3.33 6.21
C LYS A 122 -3.64 4.00 7.22
N LYS A 123 -3.84 3.75 8.51
CA LYS A 123 -2.95 4.24 9.57
C LYS A 123 -1.51 3.76 9.39
N LEU A 124 -1.30 2.47 9.08
CA LEU A 124 0.04 1.94 8.83
C LEU A 124 0.72 2.63 7.63
N ARG A 125 -0.04 2.93 6.57
CA ARG A 125 0.47 3.66 5.40
C ARG A 125 0.90 5.09 5.72
N GLU A 126 0.29 5.72 6.73
CA GLU A 126 0.69 7.04 7.22
C GLU A 126 1.98 6.94 8.04
N GLU A 127 2.10 5.89 8.87
CA GLU A 127 3.24 5.66 9.78
C GLU A 127 4.51 5.15 9.07
N LYS A 128 4.35 4.39 7.98
CA LYS A 128 5.46 3.68 7.31
C LYS A 128 5.58 4.11 5.84
N PRO A 129 6.79 4.11 5.26
CA PRO A 129 7.02 4.48 3.86
C PRO A 129 6.59 3.33 2.93
N MET A 130 5.32 2.97 2.93
CA MET A 130 4.79 1.88 2.12
C MET A 130 4.46 2.32 0.71
N LEU A 131 4.68 1.43 -0.26
CA LEU A 131 4.15 1.60 -1.62
C LEU A 131 2.62 1.49 -1.64
N THR A 132 2.01 2.08 -2.66
CA THR A 132 0.62 1.84 -3.00
C THR A 132 0.52 0.50 -3.73
N PRO A 133 -0.13 -0.53 -3.14
CA PRO A 133 -0.31 -1.81 -3.82
C PRO A 133 -1.36 -1.69 -4.93
N ASP A 134 -1.42 -2.70 -5.79
CA ASP A 134 -2.47 -2.79 -6.80
C ASP A 134 -3.75 -3.37 -6.20
N ILE A 135 -3.62 -4.29 -5.23
CA ILE A 135 -4.73 -4.95 -4.52
C ILE A 135 -4.41 -5.04 -3.03
N THR A 136 -5.42 -4.92 -2.20
CA THR A 136 -5.33 -5.24 -0.77
C THR A 136 -6.34 -6.32 -0.42
N ILE A 137 -5.87 -7.35 0.27
CA ILE A 137 -6.67 -8.34 0.98
C ILE A 137 -6.52 -7.97 2.47
N MET A 138 -7.61 -7.57 3.13
CA MET A 138 -7.60 -7.05 4.49
C MET A 138 -8.50 -7.89 5.39
N SER A 139 -8.45 -7.61 6.70
CA SER A 139 -9.31 -8.25 7.69
C SER A 139 -9.23 -9.77 7.62
N VAL A 140 -8.01 -10.31 7.45
CA VAL A 140 -7.74 -11.76 7.33
C VAL A 140 -8.44 -12.39 6.11
N GLY A 141 -8.56 -11.63 5.02
CA GLY A 141 -9.12 -12.14 3.76
C GLY A 141 -10.63 -11.94 3.60
N THR A 142 -11.27 -11.16 4.47
CA THR A 142 -12.70 -10.91 4.35
C THR A 142 -13.03 -9.69 3.47
N GLU A 143 -12.02 -8.88 3.13
CA GLU A 143 -12.19 -7.68 2.31
C GLU A 143 -11.12 -7.67 1.22
N ILE A 144 -11.53 -7.64 -0.05
CA ILE A 144 -10.64 -7.42 -1.20
C ILE A 144 -10.94 -6.04 -1.74
N THR A 145 -9.91 -5.22 -1.91
CA THR A 145 -10.06 -3.87 -2.49
C THR A 145 -8.97 -3.55 -3.51
N TYR A 146 -9.27 -2.62 -4.41
CA TYR A 146 -8.46 -2.30 -5.58
C TYR A 146 -7.91 -0.88 -5.53
N GLY A 147 -6.60 -0.76 -5.71
CA GLY A 147 -5.85 0.49 -5.89
C GLY A 147 -5.89 1.43 -4.69
N ASN A 148 -5.44 2.67 -4.90
CA ASN A 148 -5.32 3.66 -3.81
C ASN A 148 -6.67 4.06 -3.21
N LEU A 149 -7.74 4.06 -4.02
CA LEU A 149 -9.09 4.39 -3.57
C LEU A 149 -9.72 3.26 -2.75
N MET A 150 -9.10 2.08 -2.69
CA MET A 150 -9.57 0.91 -1.96
C MET A 150 -11.01 0.54 -2.33
N VAL A 151 -11.28 0.45 -3.63
CA VAL A 151 -12.60 0.09 -4.15
C VAL A 151 -12.89 -1.38 -3.83
N PRO A 152 -13.98 -1.72 -3.13
CA PRO A 152 -14.31 -3.10 -2.77
C PRO A 152 -14.54 -4.02 -3.98
N ASP A 153 -14.29 -5.31 -3.80
CA ASP A 153 -14.70 -6.36 -4.72
C ASP A 153 -16.10 -6.88 -4.37
N ASP A 154 -17.12 -6.38 -5.07
CA ASP A 154 -18.51 -6.79 -4.83
C ASP A 154 -18.72 -8.30 -5.05
N GLY A 155 -18.00 -8.91 -5.99
CA GLY A 155 -18.08 -10.34 -6.24
C GLY A 155 -17.57 -11.17 -5.06
N TRP A 156 -16.55 -10.68 -4.36
CA TRP A 156 -16.07 -11.29 -3.13
C TRP A 156 -17.05 -11.11 -1.97
N VAL A 157 -17.62 -9.91 -1.82
CA VAL A 157 -18.65 -9.62 -0.81
C VAL A 157 -19.83 -10.59 -0.92
N GLU A 158 -20.33 -10.84 -2.14
CA GLU A 158 -21.45 -11.75 -2.34
C GLU A 158 -21.13 -13.21 -2.04
N ILE A 159 -19.89 -13.65 -2.28
CA ILE A 159 -19.44 -14.99 -1.88
C ILE A 159 -19.48 -15.11 -0.35
N LEU A 160 -18.99 -14.10 0.37
CA LEU A 160 -18.93 -14.11 1.83
C LEU A 160 -20.29 -13.94 2.52
N ASN A 161 -21.30 -13.40 1.83
CA ASN A 161 -22.67 -13.31 2.34
C ASN A 161 -23.35 -14.69 2.49
N GLN A 162 -22.85 -15.72 1.80
CA GLN A 162 -23.46 -17.05 1.82
C GLN A 162 -23.32 -17.70 3.19
N LYS A 163 -24.47 -18.04 3.80
CA LYS A 163 -24.55 -18.69 5.13
C LYS A 163 -23.79 -17.94 6.23
N TRP A 164 -23.74 -16.61 6.12
CA TRP A 164 -23.13 -15.74 7.11
C TRP A 164 -24.17 -14.82 7.74
N ASN A 165 -24.12 -14.67 9.06
CA ASN A 165 -24.91 -13.67 9.77
C ASN A 165 -24.14 -13.16 10.99
N LYS A 166 -23.54 -11.96 10.86
CA LYS A 166 -22.74 -11.32 11.91
C LYS A 166 -23.49 -11.17 13.23
N SER A 167 -24.78 -10.84 13.19
CA SER A 167 -25.59 -10.61 14.40
C SER A 167 -25.73 -11.89 15.22
N ILE A 168 -26.04 -13.01 14.57
CA ILE A 168 -26.10 -14.33 15.23
C ILE A 168 -24.73 -14.72 15.78
N VAL A 169 -23.65 -14.49 15.01
CA VAL A 169 -22.28 -14.76 15.47
C VAL A 169 -21.96 -14.02 16.77
N ILE A 170 -22.27 -12.72 16.84
CA ILE A 170 -22.04 -11.91 18.04
C ILE A 170 -22.93 -12.39 19.21
N GLU A 171 -24.21 -12.64 18.95
CA GLU A 171 -25.17 -13.05 19.99
C GLU A 171 -24.78 -14.38 20.63
N GLU A 172 -24.46 -15.41 19.84
CA GLU A 172 -24.07 -16.72 20.35
C GLU A 172 -22.70 -16.68 21.02
N SER A 173 -21.72 -15.94 20.44
CA SER A 173 -20.38 -15.84 21.01
C SER A 173 -20.37 -15.16 22.38
N LYS A 174 -21.24 -14.18 22.61
CA LYS A 174 -21.37 -13.49 23.91
C LYS A 174 -21.82 -14.39 25.05
N LYS A 175 -22.34 -15.60 24.76
CA LYS A 175 -22.74 -16.59 25.77
C LYS A 175 -21.55 -17.34 26.36
N PHE A 176 -20.36 -17.22 25.75
CA PHE A 176 -19.12 -17.85 26.21
C PHE A 176 -18.35 -16.88 27.12
N PRO A 177 -18.22 -17.17 28.42
CA PRO A 177 -17.52 -16.28 29.36
C PRO A 177 -16.00 -16.20 29.11
N GLU A 178 -15.44 -17.13 28.34
CA GLU A 178 -14.02 -17.16 27.95
C GLU A 178 -13.68 -16.12 26.87
N LEU A 179 -14.69 -15.57 26.18
CA LEU A 179 -14.49 -14.65 25.07
C LEU A 179 -14.67 -13.19 25.50
N THR A 180 -13.71 -12.36 25.14
CA THR A 180 -13.83 -10.90 25.26
C THR A 180 -13.86 -10.27 23.86
N LEU A 181 -14.92 -9.54 23.52
CA LEU A 181 -15.04 -8.89 22.21
C LEU A 181 -13.94 -7.84 22.02
N GLN A 182 -13.31 -7.82 20.84
CA GLN A 182 -12.32 -6.79 20.50
C GLN A 182 -12.98 -5.45 20.15
N ALA A 183 -12.16 -4.43 19.89
CA ALA A 183 -12.63 -3.08 19.54
C ALA A 183 -13.49 -3.06 18.27
N GLU A 184 -14.38 -2.08 18.16
CA GLU A 184 -15.31 -1.94 17.02
C GLU A 184 -14.59 -1.86 15.66
N THR A 185 -13.37 -1.31 15.63
CA THR A 185 -12.54 -1.25 14.41
C THR A 185 -12.20 -2.62 13.83
N GLU A 186 -12.20 -3.66 14.66
CA GLU A 186 -11.96 -5.06 14.26
C GLU A 186 -13.25 -5.81 13.92
N LEU A 187 -14.42 -5.23 14.21
CA LEU A 187 -15.72 -5.82 13.89
C LEU A 187 -16.17 -5.41 12.49
N ARG A 188 -15.78 -6.17 11.47
CA ARG A 188 -16.09 -5.91 10.06
C ARG A 188 -17.38 -6.62 9.62
N PRO A 189 -17.94 -6.37 8.42
CA PRO A 189 -19.16 -7.04 7.96
C PRO A 189 -19.07 -8.58 7.99
N HIS A 190 -17.88 -9.12 7.69
CA HIS A 190 -17.60 -10.57 7.63
C HIS A 190 -16.47 -11.02 8.57
N LYS A 191 -16.20 -10.26 9.64
CA LYS A 191 -15.22 -10.60 10.68
C LYS A 191 -15.73 -10.18 12.06
N VAL A 192 -15.68 -11.10 13.01
CA VAL A 192 -15.93 -10.82 14.43
C VAL A 192 -14.75 -11.35 15.24
N SER A 193 -14.07 -10.46 15.96
CA SER A 193 -12.84 -10.78 16.68
C SER A 193 -13.03 -10.77 18.20
N PHE A 194 -12.41 -11.74 18.86
CA PHE A 194 -12.41 -11.91 20.31
C PHE A 194 -10.99 -12.13 20.84
N TYR A 195 -10.80 -11.92 22.13
CA TYR A 195 -9.67 -12.43 22.89
C TYR A 195 -10.06 -13.71 23.63
N VAL A 196 -9.15 -14.68 23.66
CA VAL A 196 -9.31 -15.95 24.37
C VAL A 196 -7.95 -16.44 24.90
N GLU A 197 -7.94 -17.04 26.08
CA GLU A 197 -6.74 -17.67 26.63
C GLU A 197 -6.34 -18.92 25.83
N LYS A 198 -5.02 -19.13 25.64
CA LYS A 198 -4.46 -20.17 24.77
C LYS A 198 -4.94 -21.59 25.09
N ASP A 199 -5.04 -21.93 26.37
CA ASP A 199 -5.48 -23.24 26.85
C ASP A 199 -6.98 -23.49 26.64
N LYS A 200 -7.79 -22.42 26.51
CA LYS A 200 -9.25 -22.48 26.29
C LYS A 200 -9.62 -22.40 24.82
N ALA A 201 -8.77 -21.82 23.98
CA ALA A 201 -9.05 -21.52 22.56
C ALA A 201 -9.62 -22.73 21.80
N GLN A 202 -9.02 -23.92 21.95
CA GLN A 202 -9.44 -25.12 21.22
C GLN A 202 -10.84 -25.61 21.65
N ALA A 203 -11.13 -25.64 22.95
CA ALA A 203 -12.40 -26.09 23.47
C ALA A 203 -13.54 -25.12 23.09
N VAL A 204 -13.30 -23.82 23.23
CA VAL A 204 -14.25 -22.76 22.86
C VAL A 204 -14.54 -22.79 21.36
N SER A 205 -13.49 -22.91 20.52
CA SER A 205 -13.66 -22.98 19.07
C SER A 205 -14.54 -24.17 18.65
N LYS A 206 -14.34 -25.34 19.26
CA LYS A 206 -15.16 -26.52 18.96
C LYS A 206 -16.63 -26.29 19.31
N ALA A 207 -16.91 -25.77 20.50
CA ALA A 207 -18.27 -25.52 20.95
C ALA A 207 -18.99 -24.44 20.11
N LEU A 208 -18.27 -23.40 19.70
CA LEU A 208 -18.77 -22.37 18.79
C LEU A 208 -19.15 -22.95 17.42
N MET A 209 -18.27 -23.78 16.82
CA MET A 209 -18.58 -24.42 15.53
C MET A 209 -19.89 -25.23 15.59
N GLU A 210 -20.07 -26.04 16.64
CA GLU A 210 -21.31 -26.82 16.84
C GLU A 210 -22.54 -25.92 17.05
N CYS A 211 -22.37 -24.75 17.68
CA CYS A 211 -23.44 -23.77 17.89
C CYS A 211 -23.85 -23.09 16.58
N PHE A 212 -22.88 -22.66 15.78
CA PHE A 212 -23.12 -21.97 14.52
C PHE A 212 -23.72 -22.90 13.46
N GLU A 213 -23.30 -24.16 13.41
CA GLU A 213 -23.88 -25.17 12.54
C GLU A 213 -25.39 -25.36 12.81
N LYS A 214 -25.81 -25.35 14.09
CA LYS A 214 -27.24 -25.43 14.47
C LYS A 214 -28.06 -24.23 13.99
N HIS A 215 -27.43 -23.08 13.80
CA HIS A 215 -28.04 -21.88 13.24
C HIS A 215 -27.95 -21.81 11.71
N GLY A 216 -27.43 -22.86 11.06
CA GLY A 216 -27.26 -22.93 9.61
C GLY A 216 -26.14 -22.03 9.07
N LEU A 217 -25.25 -21.56 9.94
CA LEU A 217 -24.10 -20.74 9.56
C LEU A 217 -22.93 -21.63 9.15
N ASP A 218 -22.16 -21.17 8.18
CA ASP A 218 -20.93 -21.82 7.74
C ASP A 218 -19.76 -20.90 8.07
N VAL A 219 -19.04 -21.22 9.15
CA VAL A 219 -18.03 -20.34 9.72
C VAL A 219 -16.69 -21.04 9.87
N LYS A 220 -15.65 -20.22 9.79
CA LYS A 220 -14.27 -20.57 10.09
C LYS A 220 -13.81 -19.76 11.28
N ILE A 221 -13.09 -20.44 12.17
CA ILE A 221 -12.49 -19.83 13.36
C ILE A 221 -10.97 -19.88 13.20
N ILE A 222 -10.32 -18.72 13.27
CA ILE A 222 -8.88 -18.57 13.19
C ILE A 222 -8.37 -18.11 14.54
N TYR A 223 -7.44 -18.85 15.12
CA TYR A 223 -6.71 -18.45 16.32
C TYR A 223 -5.29 -18.03 15.93
N SER A 224 -4.87 -16.84 16.35
CA SER A 224 -3.55 -16.28 16.00
C SER A 224 -2.99 -15.37 17.10
N GLY A 225 -1.71 -15.02 17.01
CA GLY A 225 -1.07 -14.08 17.94
C GLY A 225 -1.04 -14.53 19.41
N GLY A 226 -1.37 -15.80 19.69
CA GLY A 226 -1.43 -16.34 21.05
C GLY A 226 -2.64 -15.88 21.88
N MET A 227 -3.55 -15.06 21.34
CA MET A 227 -4.73 -14.58 22.07
C MET A 227 -5.93 -14.19 21.20
N ASP A 228 -5.74 -13.96 19.90
CA ASP A 228 -6.79 -13.48 19.01
C ASP A 228 -7.59 -14.65 18.43
N LEU A 229 -8.93 -14.55 18.47
CA LEU A 229 -9.85 -15.50 17.87
C LEU A 229 -10.80 -14.77 16.92
N ASP A 230 -10.63 -15.01 15.64
CA ASP A 230 -11.43 -14.44 14.56
C ASP A 230 -12.48 -15.44 14.06
N ILE A 231 -13.74 -15.02 14.02
CA ILE A 231 -14.85 -15.77 13.44
C ILE A 231 -15.23 -15.12 12.11
N LEU A 232 -15.11 -15.89 11.04
CA LEU A 232 -15.28 -15.47 9.65
C LEU A 232 -16.23 -16.44 8.93
N PRO A 233 -16.78 -16.08 7.75
CA PRO A 233 -17.40 -17.06 6.86
C PRO A 233 -16.43 -18.19 6.49
N GLN A 234 -16.93 -19.41 6.28
CA GLN A 234 -16.08 -20.57 5.95
C GLN A 234 -15.24 -20.36 4.67
N GLY A 235 -15.79 -19.66 3.69
CA GLY A 235 -15.11 -19.29 2.45
C GLY A 235 -14.09 -18.16 2.58
N ALA A 236 -13.92 -17.55 3.76
CA ALA A 236 -12.97 -16.47 4.00
C ALA A 236 -11.57 -16.99 4.38
N GLY A 237 -10.60 -16.06 4.44
CA GLY A 237 -9.21 -16.35 4.74
C GLY A 237 -8.28 -15.80 3.68
N LYS A 238 -7.02 -15.52 4.05
CA LYS A 238 -6.00 -14.99 3.11
C LYS A 238 -5.80 -15.93 1.91
N GLY A 239 -5.76 -17.24 2.13
CA GLY A 239 -5.65 -18.24 1.05
C GLY A 239 -6.88 -18.26 0.15
N GLN A 240 -8.09 -18.25 0.71
CA GLN A 240 -9.33 -18.26 -0.08
C GLN A 240 -9.50 -16.99 -0.91
N ALA A 241 -9.16 -15.83 -0.35
CA ALA A 241 -9.14 -14.57 -1.08
C ALA A 241 -8.14 -14.60 -2.25
N LEU A 242 -6.95 -15.17 -2.05
CA LEU A 242 -5.97 -15.37 -3.12
C LEU A 242 -6.49 -16.35 -4.19
N ALA A 243 -7.08 -17.47 -3.78
CA ALA A 243 -7.65 -18.45 -4.71
C ALA A 243 -8.77 -17.82 -5.57
N TYR A 244 -9.60 -16.98 -4.97
CA TYR A 244 -10.62 -16.20 -5.67
C TYR A 244 -9.99 -15.27 -6.72
N LEU A 245 -8.96 -14.49 -6.34
CA LEU A 245 -8.26 -13.59 -7.26
C LEU A 245 -7.61 -14.34 -8.43
N LEU A 246 -6.92 -15.45 -8.17
CA LEU A 246 -6.30 -16.26 -9.22
C LEU A 246 -7.34 -16.84 -10.17
N LYS A 247 -8.47 -17.34 -9.64
CA LYS A 247 -9.60 -17.82 -10.46
C LYS A 247 -10.18 -16.70 -11.33
N LYS A 248 -10.33 -15.50 -10.77
CA LYS A 248 -10.80 -14.30 -11.47
C LYS A 248 -9.85 -13.90 -12.61
N PHE A 249 -8.54 -13.82 -12.34
CA PHE A 249 -7.54 -13.53 -13.37
C PHE A 249 -7.48 -14.60 -14.46
N LYS A 250 -7.64 -15.88 -14.10
CA LYS A 250 -7.73 -16.97 -15.06
C LYS A 250 -8.94 -16.81 -15.99
N ALA A 251 -10.10 -16.46 -15.44
CA ALA A 251 -11.31 -16.21 -16.23
C ALA A 251 -11.17 -15.00 -17.17
N GLU A 252 -10.36 -14.00 -16.78
CA GLU A 252 -10.03 -12.83 -17.59
C GLU A 252 -8.89 -13.07 -18.59
N GLY A 253 -8.29 -14.26 -18.61
CA GLY A 253 -7.13 -14.57 -19.46
C GLY A 253 -5.84 -13.84 -19.04
N LYS A 254 -5.76 -13.38 -17.79
CA LYS A 254 -4.67 -12.58 -17.22
C LYS A 254 -4.02 -13.24 -16.00
N LEU A 255 -4.07 -14.56 -15.89
CA LEU A 255 -3.44 -15.30 -14.79
C LEU A 255 -1.94 -14.92 -14.69
N PRO A 256 -1.42 -14.48 -13.54
CA PRO A 256 -0.01 -14.15 -13.39
C PRO A 256 0.89 -15.33 -13.71
N ASN A 257 2.02 -15.07 -14.37
CA ASN A 257 2.96 -16.13 -14.76
C ASN A 257 3.61 -16.78 -13.54
N ASN A 258 3.91 -15.96 -12.52
CA ASN A 258 4.44 -16.41 -11.23
C ASN A 258 3.69 -15.72 -10.10
N THR A 259 3.47 -16.44 -9.01
CA THR A 259 2.93 -15.87 -7.76
C THR A 259 3.86 -16.22 -6.62
N LEU A 260 4.29 -15.22 -5.86
CA LEU A 260 5.10 -15.36 -4.64
C LEU A 260 4.26 -14.92 -3.44
N VAL A 261 3.97 -15.84 -2.53
CA VAL A 261 3.32 -15.55 -1.24
C VAL A 261 4.35 -15.37 -0.14
N CYS A 262 4.14 -14.39 0.73
CA CYS A 262 5.05 -14.03 1.82
C CYS A 262 4.27 -13.92 3.13
N GLY A 263 4.77 -14.53 4.19
CA GLY A 263 4.13 -14.48 5.51
C GLY A 263 5.06 -14.82 6.66
N ASP A 264 4.61 -14.56 7.88
CA ASP A 264 5.34 -14.83 9.12
C ASP A 264 4.51 -15.61 10.14
N SER A 265 3.16 -15.60 10.07
CA SER A 265 2.32 -16.13 11.15
C SER A 265 1.27 -17.15 10.69
N GLY A 266 0.53 -17.72 11.65
CA GLY A 266 -0.46 -18.77 11.36
C GLY A 266 -1.59 -18.35 10.41
N ASN A 267 -1.94 -17.07 10.36
CA ASN A 267 -2.97 -16.58 9.44
C ASN A 267 -2.52 -16.57 7.96
N ASP A 268 -1.23 -16.76 7.71
CA ASP A 268 -0.63 -16.83 6.37
C ASP A 268 -0.54 -18.26 5.83
N ALA A 269 -0.66 -19.28 6.68
CA ALA A 269 -0.45 -20.69 6.32
C ALA A 269 -1.26 -21.13 5.08
N GLU A 270 -2.49 -20.63 4.93
CA GLU A 270 -3.33 -20.95 3.76
C GLU A 270 -2.81 -20.37 2.45
N LEU A 271 -2.06 -19.27 2.47
CA LEU A 271 -1.43 -18.71 1.27
C LEU A 271 -0.44 -19.73 0.68
N PHE A 272 0.31 -20.41 1.53
CA PHE A 272 1.30 -21.43 1.14
C PHE A 272 0.65 -22.74 0.67
N SER A 273 -0.64 -22.93 0.94
CA SER A 273 -1.40 -24.10 0.49
C SER A 273 -1.95 -23.94 -0.94
N ILE A 274 -1.87 -22.74 -1.52
CA ILE A 274 -2.37 -22.48 -2.87
C ILE A 274 -1.50 -23.21 -3.88
N PRO A 275 -2.09 -24.00 -4.80
CA PRO A 275 -1.31 -24.70 -5.81
C PRO A 275 -0.47 -23.78 -6.67
N GLU A 276 0.71 -24.27 -7.06
CA GLU A 276 1.63 -23.65 -8.03
C GLU A 276 2.32 -22.35 -7.59
N VAL A 277 1.98 -21.77 -6.43
CA VAL A 277 2.66 -20.59 -5.89
C VAL A 277 4.06 -20.93 -5.38
N TYR A 278 4.94 -19.93 -5.42
CA TYR A 278 6.16 -19.88 -4.62
C TYR A 278 5.83 -19.27 -3.26
N GLY A 279 6.49 -19.71 -2.20
CA GLY A 279 6.25 -19.25 -0.84
C GLY A 279 7.55 -18.91 -0.12
N VAL A 280 7.54 -17.81 0.62
CA VAL A 280 8.61 -17.46 1.57
C VAL A 280 8.03 -17.21 2.95
N MET A 281 8.50 -17.99 3.92
CA MET A 281 8.41 -17.64 5.33
C MET A 281 9.63 -16.81 5.66
N VAL A 282 9.44 -15.59 6.17
CA VAL A 282 10.57 -14.71 6.55
C VAL A 282 11.30 -15.28 7.77
N SER A 283 12.57 -14.92 7.99
CA SER A 283 13.38 -15.55 9.05
C SER A 283 12.84 -15.36 10.47
N ASN A 284 11.98 -14.37 10.66
CA ASN A 284 11.28 -14.06 11.89
C ASN A 284 9.86 -14.65 11.96
N ALA A 285 9.58 -15.69 11.17
CA ALA A 285 8.31 -16.40 11.21
C ALA A 285 8.05 -17.02 12.60
N GLN A 286 6.80 -16.98 13.01
CA GLN A 286 6.31 -17.47 14.29
C GLN A 286 6.22 -19.00 14.29
N GLU A 287 6.23 -19.57 15.50
CA GLU A 287 6.29 -21.02 15.72
C GLU A 287 5.14 -21.75 15.01
N GLU A 288 3.94 -21.18 14.99
CA GLU A 288 2.78 -21.83 14.37
C GLU A 288 2.91 -21.99 12.85
N LEU A 289 3.52 -21.02 12.14
CA LEU A 289 3.75 -21.13 10.70
C LEU A 289 4.87 -22.12 10.39
N LEU A 290 5.94 -22.10 11.20
CA LEU A 290 7.05 -23.07 11.06
C LEU A 290 6.59 -24.51 11.33
N LYS A 291 5.72 -24.70 12.33
CA LYS A 291 5.09 -25.99 12.62
C LYS A 291 4.20 -26.42 11.47
N TRP A 292 3.34 -25.53 10.97
CA TRP A 292 2.52 -25.81 9.80
C TRP A 292 3.38 -26.25 8.60
N HIS A 293 4.49 -25.56 8.33
CA HIS A 293 5.40 -25.92 7.25
C HIS A 293 6.02 -27.31 7.48
N ALA A 294 6.49 -27.62 8.69
CA ALA A 294 7.06 -28.93 9.02
C ALA A 294 6.07 -30.08 8.78
N GLU A 295 4.78 -29.86 9.04
CA GLU A 295 3.71 -30.84 8.90
C GLU A 295 3.18 -30.96 7.45
N ASN A 296 3.10 -29.85 6.71
CA ASN A 296 2.34 -29.79 5.45
C ASN A 296 3.22 -29.55 4.21
N ALA A 297 4.38 -28.92 4.36
CA ALA A 297 5.14 -28.36 3.25
C ALA A 297 6.66 -28.62 3.28
N LYS A 298 7.16 -29.42 4.24
CA LYS A 298 8.59 -29.64 4.47
C LYS A 298 9.40 -30.05 3.23
N ASN A 299 8.78 -30.81 2.32
CA ASN A 299 9.42 -31.30 1.10
C ASN A 299 8.98 -30.53 -0.16
N ASN A 300 8.28 -29.40 -0.01
CA ASN A 300 7.85 -28.60 -1.15
C ASN A 300 8.99 -27.66 -1.59
N PRO A 301 9.63 -27.89 -2.75
CA PRO A 301 10.75 -27.08 -3.21
C PRO A 301 10.34 -25.65 -3.59
N LYS A 302 9.03 -25.35 -3.66
CA LYS A 302 8.51 -24.01 -3.93
C LYS A 302 8.31 -23.18 -2.67
N ILE A 303 8.60 -23.72 -1.48
CA ILE A 303 8.47 -23.00 -0.21
C ILE A 303 9.83 -22.98 0.47
N ILE A 304 10.27 -21.80 0.90
CA ILE A 304 11.50 -21.61 1.66
C ILE A 304 11.24 -20.91 2.99
N HIS A 305 12.10 -21.21 3.95
CA HIS A 305 12.33 -20.36 5.11
C HIS A 305 13.55 -19.48 4.83
N ALA A 306 13.32 -18.19 4.66
CA ALA A 306 14.38 -17.23 4.36
C ALA A 306 15.35 -17.08 5.54
N THR A 307 16.59 -16.73 5.24
CA THR A 307 17.57 -16.32 6.28
C THR A 307 17.40 -14.85 6.64
N GLU A 308 16.86 -14.05 5.72
CA GLU A 308 16.62 -12.63 5.88
C GLU A 308 15.25 -12.32 6.51
N ARG A 309 15.21 -11.22 7.27
CA ARG A 309 14.04 -10.76 8.03
C ARG A 309 13.13 -9.87 7.18
N CYS A 310 11.83 -9.97 7.40
CA CYS A 310 10.82 -9.13 6.76
C CYS A 310 11.03 -8.94 5.24
N ALA A 311 10.93 -7.71 4.72
CA ALA A 311 11.06 -7.38 3.29
C ALA A 311 12.39 -7.85 2.67
N ALA A 312 13.48 -7.98 3.44
CA ALA A 312 14.73 -8.55 2.94
C ALA A 312 14.58 -10.05 2.62
N GLY A 313 13.76 -10.79 3.38
CA GLY A 313 13.37 -12.17 3.08
C GLY A 313 12.59 -12.30 1.78
N ILE A 314 11.73 -11.33 1.47
CA ILE A 314 11.00 -11.28 0.20
C ILE A 314 11.98 -11.08 -0.97
N ILE A 315 12.92 -10.14 -0.83
CA ILE A 315 13.98 -9.91 -1.83
C ILE A 315 14.84 -11.17 -2.02
N GLN A 316 15.22 -11.84 -0.93
CA GLN A 316 15.95 -13.11 -0.98
C GLN A 316 15.18 -14.17 -1.78
N ALA A 317 13.87 -14.31 -1.54
CA ALA A 317 13.03 -15.29 -2.23
C ALA A 317 12.91 -15.02 -3.73
N ILE A 318 12.81 -13.76 -4.15
CA ILE A 318 12.83 -13.37 -5.57
C ILE A 318 14.07 -13.95 -6.26
N GLY A 319 15.25 -13.79 -5.63
CA GLY A 319 16.51 -14.34 -6.15
C GLY A 319 16.56 -15.87 -6.10
N HIS A 320 16.16 -16.46 -4.97
CA HIS A 320 16.18 -17.91 -4.76
C HIS A 320 15.37 -18.67 -5.82
N PHE A 321 14.17 -18.19 -6.13
CA PHE A 321 13.28 -18.83 -7.11
C PHE A 321 13.50 -18.35 -8.55
N GLY A 322 14.46 -17.44 -8.79
CA GLY A 322 14.72 -16.91 -10.13
C GLY A 322 13.55 -16.09 -10.72
N LEU A 323 12.84 -15.34 -9.88
CA LEU A 323 11.63 -14.59 -10.28
C LEU A 323 11.95 -13.21 -10.91
N GLY A 324 13.23 -12.86 -11.01
CA GLY A 324 13.74 -11.63 -11.62
C GLY A 324 14.92 -11.04 -10.83
N PRO A 325 15.33 -9.80 -11.14
CA PRO A 325 16.38 -9.10 -10.42
C PRO A 325 16.04 -8.95 -8.92
N ASN A 326 16.98 -9.28 -8.05
CA ASN A 326 16.81 -9.20 -6.59
C ASN A 326 17.82 -8.26 -5.91
N THR A 327 18.58 -7.48 -6.68
CA THR A 327 19.48 -6.46 -6.13
C THR A 327 18.76 -5.13 -6.08
N SER A 328 18.56 -4.57 -4.88
CA SER A 328 17.91 -3.27 -4.75
C SER A 328 18.81 -2.17 -5.30
N PRO A 329 18.29 -1.19 -6.06
CA PRO A 329 19.06 0.00 -6.43
C PRO A 329 19.63 0.77 -5.23
N ARG A 330 19.08 0.57 -4.02
CA ARG A 330 19.63 1.14 -2.77
C ARG A 330 20.93 0.48 -2.30
N ASP A 331 21.21 -0.74 -2.74
CA ASP A 331 22.40 -1.50 -2.33
C ASP A 331 23.60 -1.19 -3.25
N VAL A 332 23.37 -0.53 -4.39
CA VAL A 332 24.40 -0.13 -5.34
C VAL A 332 25.06 1.16 -4.86
N MET A 333 26.37 1.14 -4.60
CA MET A 333 27.10 2.29 -4.07
C MET A 333 27.49 3.28 -5.18
N ASP A 334 27.96 2.78 -6.32
CA ASP A 334 28.38 3.61 -7.45
C ASP A 334 27.26 3.71 -8.50
N PHE A 335 26.70 4.91 -8.66
CA PHE A 335 25.66 5.16 -9.65
C PHE A 335 26.22 5.34 -11.08
N LEU A 336 27.52 5.56 -11.25
CA LEU A 336 28.17 5.72 -12.55
C LEU A 336 28.45 4.36 -13.21
N ASP A 337 28.70 3.31 -12.43
CA ASP A 337 29.08 1.98 -12.92
C ASP A 337 27.90 1.01 -13.14
N CYS A 338 26.66 1.42 -12.85
CA CYS A 338 25.49 0.57 -13.01
C CYS A 338 25.12 0.43 -14.50
N LYS A 339 25.68 -0.58 -15.17
CA LYS A 339 25.25 -1.02 -16.50
C LYS A 339 23.85 -1.64 -16.40
N LEU A 340 22.87 -1.07 -17.10
CA LEU A 340 21.52 -1.62 -17.15
C LEU A 340 21.50 -2.83 -18.08
N GLU A 341 21.16 -4.00 -17.56
CA GLU A 341 20.76 -5.14 -18.41
C GLU A 341 19.37 -4.91 -19.06
N ASN A 342 18.54 -4.03 -18.48
CA ASN A 342 17.20 -3.69 -18.98
C ASN A 342 16.94 -2.18 -18.94
N VAL A 343 16.85 -1.55 -20.11
CA VAL A 343 16.59 -0.11 -20.29
C VAL A 343 15.14 0.23 -19.92
N ASN A 344 14.85 0.37 -18.62
CA ASN A 344 13.55 0.82 -18.12
C ASN A 344 13.62 2.31 -17.73
N PRO A 345 12.82 3.21 -18.35
CA PRO A 345 12.76 4.61 -17.95
C PRO A 345 12.37 4.82 -16.47
N GLY A 346 11.60 3.90 -15.88
CA GLY A 346 11.31 3.92 -14.44
C GLY A 346 12.54 3.71 -13.56
N HIS A 347 13.50 2.88 -14.00
CA HIS A 347 14.76 2.64 -13.28
C HIS A 347 15.57 3.93 -13.14
N GLU A 348 15.69 4.72 -14.22
CA GLU A 348 16.43 5.98 -14.18
C GLU A 348 15.86 6.97 -13.18
N VAL A 349 14.53 7.07 -13.12
CA VAL A 349 13.89 8.00 -12.18
C VAL A 349 14.05 7.53 -10.74
N VAL A 350 13.95 6.22 -10.48
CA VAL A 350 14.26 5.64 -9.16
C VAL A 350 15.70 5.97 -8.75
N LYS A 351 16.66 5.72 -9.65
CA LYS A 351 18.09 5.97 -9.45
C LYS A 351 18.36 7.42 -9.12
N PHE A 352 17.78 8.36 -9.86
CA PHE A 352 17.90 9.79 -9.61
C PHE A 352 17.46 10.19 -8.19
N TYR A 353 16.29 9.71 -7.74
CA TYR A 353 15.79 10.08 -6.41
C TYR A 353 16.54 9.40 -5.25
N LEU A 354 17.14 8.23 -5.48
CA LEU A 354 18.07 7.63 -4.52
C LEU A 354 19.38 8.39 -4.44
N PHE A 355 19.92 8.83 -5.57
CA PHE A 355 21.06 9.74 -5.61
C PHE A 355 20.74 11.03 -4.85
N TYR A 356 19.57 11.63 -5.08
CA TYR A 356 19.11 12.83 -4.38
C TYR A 356 18.98 12.62 -2.86
N GLU A 357 18.52 11.45 -2.39
CA GLU A 357 18.54 11.11 -0.95
C GLU A 357 19.96 11.17 -0.39
N ARG A 358 20.88 10.43 -1.01
CA ARG A 358 22.28 10.33 -0.58
C ARG A 358 23.00 11.67 -0.66
N TRP A 359 22.70 12.47 -1.69
CA TRP A 359 23.23 13.82 -1.89
C TRP A 359 22.93 14.72 -0.69
N ARG A 360 21.66 14.82 -0.30
CA ARG A 360 21.24 15.65 0.84
C ARG A 360 21.79 15.14 2.16
N ARG A 361 22.12 13.85 2.25
CA ARG A 361 22.72 13.22 3.44
C ARG A 361 24.25 13.31 3.47
N ALA A 362 24.89 13.89 2.44
CA ALA A 362 26.35 13.91 2.26
C ALA A 362 26.98 12.50 2.23
N GLU A 363 26.28 11.53 1.63
CA GLU A 363 26.76 10.15 1.46
C GLU A 363 27.42 9.91 0.08
N VAL A 364 27.50 10.95 -0.75
CA VAL A 364 28.17 10.90 -2.06
C VAL A 364 29.51 11.61 -1.96
N GLU A 365 30.60 10.84 -1.98
CA GLU A 365 31.96 11.39 -2.03
C GLU A 365 32.29 11.89 -3.44
N ASN A 366 33.14 12.92 -3.54
CA ASN A 366 33.62 13.49 -4.81
C ASN A 366 32.48 13.78 -5.80
N PHE A 367 31.66 14.78 -5.50
CA PHE A 367 30.36 14.98 -6.17
C PHE A 367 30.42 15.65 -7.56
N GLU A 368 31.56 16.22 -7.96
CA GLU A 368 31.72 16.94 -9.24
C GLU A 368 31.43 16.07 -10.48
N PRO A 369 31.94 14.83 -10.60
CA PRO A 369 31.64 13.96 -11.74
C PRO A 369 30.16 13.59 -11.83
N TYR A 370 29.47 13.46 -10.68
CA TYR A 370 28.04 13.17 -10.66
C TYR A 370 27.22 14.34 -11.19
N LEU A 371 27.50 15.57 -10.76
CA LEU A 371 26.83 16.77 -11.30
C LEU A 371 27.08 16.91 -12.79
N ALA A 372 28.32 16.70 -13.26
CA ALA A 372 28.64 16.73 -14.68
C ALA A 372 27.86 15.65 -15.46
N SER A 373 27.76 14.43 -14.91
CA SER A 373 27.00 13.34 -15.52
C SER A 373 25.49 13.64 -15.58
N LEU A 374 24.92 14.21 -14.52
CA LEU A 374 23.50 14.61 -14.50
C LEU A 374 23.22 15.70 -15.54
N LYS A 375 24.08 16.71 -15.65
CA LYS A 375 23.95 17.74 -16.69
C LYS A 375 24.07 17.17 -18.10
N ALA A 376 25.00 16.24 -18.32
CA ALA A 376 25.14 15.54 -19.60
C ALA A 376 23.96 14.62 -19.95
N ALA A 377 23.12 14.29 -18.96
CA ALA A 377 21.87 13.57 -19.12
C ALA A 377 20.66 14.49 -19.31
N CYS A 378 20.81 15.81 -19.22
CA CYS A 378 19.72 16.76 -19.47
C CYS A 378 19.77 17.31 -20.90
N ASP A 379 18.60 17.48 -21.50
CA ASP A 379 18.47 18.27 -22.71
C ASP A 379 18.84 19.74 -22.41
N PRO A 380 19.61 20.44 -23.26
CA PRO A 380 19.96 21.84 -23.05
C PRO A 380 18.75 22.78 -22.97
N SER A 381 17.63 22.41 -23.59
CA SER A 381 16.34 23.13 -23.52
C SER A 381 15.39 22.55 -22.47
N GLY A 382 15.86 21.57 -21.69
CA GLY A 382 15.05 20.85 -20.74
C GLY A 382 14.61 21.70 -19.55
N VAL A 383 13.39 21.49 -19.11
CA VAL A 383 12.70 22.36 -18.13
C VAL A 383 12.35 21.59 -16.86
N HIS A 384 12.53 22.24 -15.71
CA HIS A 384 12.00 21.82 -14.42
C HIS A 384 10.96 22.83 -13.92
N VAL A 385 9.75 22.33 -13.66
CA VAL A 385 8.69 23.09 -13.01
C VAL A 385 8.57 22.61 -11.57
N GLU A 386 8.84 23.52 -10.63
CA GLU A 386 8.74 23.28 -9.20
C GLU A 386 7.28 23.23 -8.72
N PRO A 387 7.01 22.65 -7.54
CA PRO A 387 5.66 22.68 -6.94
C PRO A 387 5.09 24.09 -6.69
N THR A 388 5.93 25.11 -6.63
CA THR A 388 5.56 26.53 -6.52
C THR A 388 5.05 27.11 -7.84
N GLY A 389 5.24 26.41 -8.96
CA GLY A 389 4.97 26.86 -10.31
C GLY A 389 6.13 27.64 -10.96
N VAL A 390 7.26 27.79 -10.25
CA VAL A 390 8.45 28.43 -10.82
C VAL A 390 9.12 27.49 -11.82
N GLU A 391 9.55 28.04 -12.95
CA GLU A 391 10.20 27.33 -14.03
C GLU A 391 11.70 27.64 -14.05
N HIS A 392 12.51 26.59 -14.16
CA HIS A 392 13.96 26.66 -14.29
C HIS A 392 14.44 25.75 -15.42
N SER A 393 15.61 26.02 -15.99
CA SER A 393 16.27 25.00 -16.82
C SER A 393 16.68 23.82 -15.93
N LEU A 394 16.68 22.60 -16.47
CA LEU A 394 17.15 21.42 -15.72
C LEU A 394 18.60 21.58 -15.26
N CYS A 395 19.44 22.21 -16.07
CA CYS A 395 20.83 22.50 -15.73
C CYS A 395 20.95 23.45 -14.53
N ASP A 396 20.14 24.51 -14.48
CA ASP A 396 20.11 25.44 -13.34
C ASP A 396 19.61 24.72 -12.08
N GLY A 397 18.61 23.85 -12.22
CA GLY A 397 18.12 23.00 -11.12
C GLY A 397 19.23 22.10 -10.55
N ILE A 398 20.03 21.48 -11.42
CA ILE A 398 21.19 20.67 -11.01
C ILE A 398 22.27 21.53 -10.34
N ASP A 399 22.53 22.74 -10.84
CA ASP A 399 23.46 23.67 -10.17
C ASP A 399 22.95 24.08 -8.79
N GLY A 400 21.65 24.30 -8.65
CA GLY A 400 20.96 24.55 -7.39
C GLY A 400 21.16 23.43 -6.36
N MET A 401 21.35 22.17 -6.80
CA MET A 401 21.57 21.03 -5.89
C MET A 401 22.80 21.22 -4.99
N ARG A 402 23.81 22.00 -5.39
CA ARG A 402 24.97 22.31 -4.53
C ARG A 402 24.57 22.92 -3.20
N SER A 403 23.56 23.80 -3.22
CA SER A 403 23.12 24.53 -2.02
C SER A 403 22.49 23.63 -0.97
N ILE A 404 21.99 22.45 -1.38
CA ILE A 404 21.32 21.47 -0.50
C ILE A 404 22.18 20.22 -0.25
N TYR A 405 23.43 20.20 -0.67
CA TYR A 405 24.32 19.09 -0.35
C TYR A 405 24.56 19.01 1.16
N GLY A 406 24.35 17.84 1.75
CA GLY A 406 24.57 17.62 3.19
C GLY A 406 23.59 18.34 4.13
N ASP A 407 22.56 19.04 3.64
CA ASP A 407 21.60 19.77 4.47
C ASP A 407 20.77 18.86 5.40
N LYS A 408 20.74 17.55 5.09
CA LYS A 408 20.13 16.47 5.85
C LYS A 408 21.15 15.50 6.46
N GLN A 409 22.45 15.83 6.47
CA GLN A 409 23.46 15.00 7.11
C GLN A 409 23.15 14.82 8.60
N GLY A 410 23.21 13.56 9.07
CA GLY A 410 22.89 13.19 10.46
C GLY A 410 21.42 13.31 10.86
N LYS A 411 20.51 13.66 9.92
CA LYS A 411 19.06 13.73 10.16
C LYS A 411 18.37 12.46 9.68
N GLN A 412 17.22 12.15 10.27
CA GLN A 412 16.33 11.11 9.76
C GLN A 412 15.67 11.60 8.47
N PHE A 413 16.35 11.42 7.34
CA PHE A 413 15.87 11.82 6.02
C PHE A 413 15.83 10.63 5.08
N ARG A 414 14.65 10.35 4.52
CA ARG A 414 14.42 9.26 3.57
C ARG A 414 13.59 9.77 2.40
N VAL A 415 13.92 9.29 1.20
CA VAL A 415 13.15 9.56 -0.01
C VAL A 415 12.70 8.24 -0.59
N TRP A 416 11.46 8.11 -1.01
CA TRP A 416 11.05 6.98 -1.83
C TRP A 416 10.10 7.45 -2.92
N ILE A 417 10.03 6.66 -3.97
CA ILE A 417 9.10 6.88 -5.06
C ILE A 417 8.06 5.78 -5.02
N ASP A 418 6.84 6.13 -5.41
CA ASP A 418 5.70 5.24 -5.41
C ASP A 418 4.92 5.42 -6.73
N ARG A 419 4.36 4.33 -7.23
CA ARG A 419 3.57 4.28 -8.48
C ARG A 419 4.32 4.82 -9.70
N VAL A 420 5.55 4.37 -9.92
CA VAL A 420 6.33 4.67 -11.12
C VAL A 420 5.67 4.00 -12.33
N LEU A 421 5.10 4.84 -13.20
CA LEU A 421 4.33 4.41 -14.37
C LEU A 421 4.91 5.06 -15.63
N PRO A 422 5.82 4.37 -16.32
CA PRO A 422 6.30 4.81 -17.62
C PRO A 422 5.26 4.52 -18.72
N THR A 423 5.00 5.51 -19.57
CA THR A 423 4.11 5.41 -20.74
C THR A 423 4.86 5.93 -21.96
N GLN A 424 5.02 5.10 -22.98
CA GLN A 424 5.65 5.52 -24.23
C GLN A 424 4.73 6.49 -24.97
N ILE A 425 5.24 7.68 -25.32
CA ILE A 425 4.49 8.76 -26.00
C ILE A 425 5.07 9.10 -27.39
N GLY A 426 6.26 8.57 -27.71
CA GLY A 426 6.90 8.70 -29.02
C GLY A 426 7.79 7.49 -29.31
N SER A 427 8.52 7.49 -30.43
CA SER A 427 9.41 6.37 -30.80
C SER A 427 10.42 6.04 -29.69
N ASN A 428 11.07 7.09 -29.16
CA ASN A 428 12.12 6.98 -28.14
C ASN A 428 11.78 7.75 -26.86
N THR A 429 10.57 8.32 -26.77
CA THR A 429 10.17 9.23 -25.69
C THR A 429 9.13 8.61 -24.77
N TRP A 430 9.34 8.81 -23.48
CA TRP A 430 8.52 8.26 -22.41
C TRP A 430 8.06 9.35 -21.45
N LEU A 431 6.80 9.25 -21.05
CA LEU A 431 6.20 9.99 -19.95
C LEU A 431 6.19 9.08 -18.71
N VAL A 432 6.95 9.43 -17.68
CA VAL A 432 6.98 8.70 -16.41
C VAL A 432 6.21 9.49 -15.36
N LYS A 433 5.12 8.91 -14.84
CA LYS A 433 4.35 9.47 -13.72
C LYS A 433 4.72 8.75 -12.43
N LEU A 434 4.83 9.48 -11.33
CA LEU A 434 5.16 8.92 -10.01
C LEU A 434 4.76 9.87 -8.88
N ASN A 435 4.76 9.34 -7.65
CA ASN A 435 4.69 10.11 -6.42
C ASN A 435 6.07 10.08 -5.75
N LYS A 436 6.67 11.25 -5.54
CA LYS A 436 7.92 11.42 -4.79
C LYS A 436 7.57 11.73 -3.35
N TRP A 437 8.03 10.90 -2.44
CA TRP A 437 7.87 11.09 -1.01
C TRP A 437 9.18 11.48 -0.35
N GLU A 438 9.11 12.42 0.59
CA GLU A 438 10.21 12.79 1.47
C GLU A 438 9.74 12.69 2.92
N LEU A 439 10.53 12.03 3.76
CA LEU A 439 10.39 12.01 5.21
C LEU A 439 11.59 12.73 5.81
N SER A 440 11.35 13.72 6.66
CA SER A 440 12.38 14.50 7.36
C SER A 440 11.98 14.65 8.83
N GLY A 441 12.50 13.78 9.70
CA GLY A 441 11.97 13.63 11.06
C GLY A 441 10.54 13.09 11.00
N GLU A 442 9.58 13.78 11.60
CA GLU A 442 8.16 13.42 11.56
C GLU A 442 7.41 14.02 10.36
N GLU A 443 8.02 14.98 9.65
CA GLU A 443 7.38 15.63 8.51
C GLU A 443 7.46 14.76 7.26
N ARG A 444 6.31 14.50 6.65
CA ARG A 444 6.17 13.72 5.44
C ARG A 444 5.51 14.54 4.34
N ASN A 445 6.19 14.65 3.20
CA ASN A 445 5.74 15.43 2.06
C ASN A 445 5.66 14.56 0.81
N CYS A 446 4.65 14.83 -0.04
CA CYS A 446 4.40 14.09 -1.28
C CYS A 446 4.26 15.06 -2.46
N CYS A 447 5.04 14.83 -3.51
CA CYS A 447 4.91 15.52 -4.79
C CYS A 447 4.49 14.55 -5.89
N LYS A 448 3.38 14.85 -6.57
CA LYS A 448 3.08 14.22 -7.86
C LYS A 448 4.09 14.73 -8.87
N THR A 449 4.86 13.82 -9.45
CA THR A 449 5.93 14.14 -10.39
C THR A 449 5.66 13.50 -11.74
N THR A 450 5.87 14.27 -12.80
CA THR A 450 5.85 13.80 -14.18
C THR A 450 7.19 14.10 -14.82
N VAL A 451 7.79 13.10 -15.46
CA VAL A 451 9.08 13.20 -16.13
C VAL A 451 8.91 12.85 -17.60
N ILE A 452 9.48 13.64 -18.50
CA ILE A 452 9.63 13.28 -19.90
C ILE A 452 11.10 12.97 -20.16
N ILE A 453 11.38 11.74 -20.58
CA ILE A 453 12.73 11.26 -20.89
C ILE A 453 12.75 10.58 -22.26
N SER A 454 13.86 10.71 -22.97
CA SER A 454 14.09 10.07 -24.27
C SER A 454 15.31 9.15 -24.21
N SER A 455 15.25 7.98 -24.85
CA SER A 455 16.46 7.17 -25.05
C SER A 455 17.39 7.84 -26.07
N LYS A 456 18.71 7.72 -25.90
CA LYS A 456 19.72 8.19 -26.87
C LYS A 456 19.77 7.22 -28.08
N GLU A 457 19.72 7.74 -29.31
CA GLU A 457 19.87 6.93 -30.54
C GLU A 457 21.36 6.63 -30.84
N ALA A 458 21.68 5.40 -31.27
CA ALA A 458 23.05 4.95 -31.57
C ALA A 458 23.58 5.54 -32.91
N PRO A 459 24.91 5.76 -33.05
CA PRO A 459 25.88 4.67 -33.11
C PRO A 459 26.87 4.61 -31.94
N VAL A 460 26.76 5.49 -30.95
CA VAL A 460 27.57 5.41 -29.73
C VAL A 460 26.70 4.78 -28.66
N ALA A 461 27.00 3.52 -28.33
CA ALA A 461 26.43 2.82 -27.18
C ALA A 461 26.92 3.47 -25.87
N SER A 462 26.46 4.68 -25.58
CA SER A 462 26.42 5.20 -24.22
C SER A 462 25.01 4.94 -23.72
N ASP A 463 24.85 3.90 -22.91
CA ASP A 463 23.63 3.57 -22.18
C ASP A 463 23.15 4.83 -21.45
N GLY A 464 21.96 5.35 -21.79
CA GLY A 464 21.44 6.50 -21.08
C GLY A 464 20.18 7.11 -21.67
N PHE A 465 19.41 7.74 -20.79
CA PHE A 465 18.27 8.57 -21.12
C PHE A 465 18.64 10.05 -21.05
N THR A 466 18.00 10.85 -21.90
CA THR A 466 18.02 12.31 -21.87
C THR A 466 16.75 12.82 -21.19
N TRP A 467 16.90 13.58 -20.11
CA TRP A 467 15.83 14.23 -19.37
C TRP A 467 15.43 15.53 -20.07
N MET A 468 14.16 15.63 -20.46
CA MET A 468 13.65 16.75 -21.24
C MET A 468 12.70 17.63 -20.43
N HIS A 469 11.94 17.04 -19.51
CA HIS A 469 11.01 17.80 -18.68
C HIS A 469 10.79 17.12 -17.33
N VAL A 470 10.73 17.91 -16.26
CA VAL A 470 10.31 17.47 -14.94
C VAL A 470 9.26 18.44 -14.43
N HIS A 471 8.08 17.95 -14.09
CA HIS A 471 7.01 18.74 -13.50
C HIS A 471 6.63 18.17 -12.15
N GLN A 472 6.64 18.99 -11.12
CA GLN A 472 6.23 18.60 -9.78
C GLN A 472 5.06 19.43 -9.28
N THR A 473 4.12 18.79 -8.59
CA THR A 473 2.99 19.45 -7.91
C THR A 473 2.80 18.85 -6.53
N TRP A 474 2.50 19.68 -5.53
CA TRP A 474 2.17 19.19 -4.20
C TRP A 474 0.91 18.33 -4.24
N SER A 475 0.97 17.14 -3.64
CA SER A 475 -0.19 16.26 -3.54
C SER A 475 -1.09 16.74 -2.39
N GLN A 476 -2.24 17.34 -2.70
CA GLN A 476 -3.26 17.71 -1.69
C GLN A 476 -4.11 16.50 -1.23
N GLU A 477 -4.12 15.41 -2.00
CA GLU A 477 -5.02 14.27 -1.81
C GLU A 477 -4.70 13.41 -0.58
N GLU A 478 -3.49 13.50 -0.02
CA GLU A 478 -3.07 12.68 1.12
C GLU A 478 -2.92 13.49 2.42
N THR A 479 -2.93 14.82 2.35
CA THR A 479 -3.08 15.69 3.53
C THR A 479 -4.52 15.69 4.07
N ASN A 480 -5.51 15.36 3.24
CA ASN A 480 -6.95 15.36 3.57
C ASN A 480 -7.50 14.00 4.07
N LEU A 481 -6.68 12.98 4.24
CA LEU A 481 -7.11 11.73 4.89
C LEU A 481 -7.37 11.90 6.40
N LYS A 482 -6.99 13.04 6.97
CA LYS A 482 -7.27 13.39 8.37
C LYS A 482 -8.75 13.66 8.69
N ASP A 483 -9.63 13.79 7.70
CA ASP A 483 -11.00 14.32 7.93
C ASP A 483 -12.15 13.52 7.27
N ASN A 484 -11.93 12.26 6.86
CA ASN A 484 -12.99 11.41 6.31
C ASN A 484 -13.45 10.32 7.30
N SER A 485 -13.73 10.70 8.55
CA SER A 485 -14.45 9.86 9.51
C SER A 485 -15.97 9.80 9.30
N THR A 486 -16.50 10.43 8.24
CA THR A 486 -17.95 10.58 8.07
C THR A 486 -18.40 10.41 6.63
N ILE A 487 -18.27 9.21 6.07
CA ILE A 487 -19.22 8.74 5.05
C ILE A 487 -19.62 7.31 5.42
N ILE A 488 -20.55 7.22 6.37
CA ILE A 488 -21.43 6.07 6.53
C ILE A 488 -22.55 6.28 5.50
N LEU A 489 -22.73 5.31 4.59
CA LEU A 489 -24.03 4.79 4.17
C LEU A 489 -23.83 3.42 3.53
#